data_AF-A0A7I4Y458-F1
#
_entry.id   AF-A0A7I4Y458-F1
#
_cell.length_a   1.000
_cell.length_b   1.000
_cell.length_c   1.000
_cell.angle_alpha   90.00
_cell.angle_beta   90.00
_cell.angle_gamma   90.00
#
_symmetry.space_group_name_H-M   'P 1'
#
loop_
_entity.id
_entity.type
_entity.pdbx_description
1 polymer ?
#
loop_
_entity_poly.entity_id
_entity_poly.type
_entity_poly.pdbx_seq_one_letter_code
_entity_poly.pdbx_strand_id
1 'polypeptide(L)'
;MNTWDVGVMISSQVLFFVCGWLFFMKQLFKNYEVHNRVVQLVFSITFALSCTMFELIIFEIMDVMDFESRFASWQLCLSAILIILIVALPLYMAYTLLKSFSFIRQRLLTPLTTLLWIVFIYFFWKIGDPFPILSAKHGIFTIEQAISRIGVIGVTVMAVLSGFGAVNAPYVYMTVFMRKVDQHAISQMEKKLMHTMEMIAIKKRKVAQHEKELALSAFSRGRDEHAGLLHRIWGTVSNAKFGGTLNDQIRQLNAEIIPLNELSRYLFLEVVELRNMKERIEYSRTWMGKYFNVLGHFFSVYCIWKIFICTVNIVFDRVGKVDPVTKGIEIVVNWMGFDLDVRFWSQHISFLLVGVIAVTSIRGLLITLTKFFLAISSSRSSNIIVLLLAQIMGMYFVSSVLLMRMNMPHQFRKIITEVLGDLQFNFYHRWFDVIFLISALSSIVFLYLAHKQVPVH
;
A
#
# COMPACT_ATOMS: atom_id res chain seq x y z
N MET A 1 -8.54 14.29 -35.95
CA MET A 1 -8.28 12.87 -35.66
C MET A 1 -8.99 12.02 -36.69
N ASN A 2 -8.28 11.07 -37.28
CA ASN A 2 -8.85 10.10 -38.22
C ASN A 2 -9.87 9.19 -37.49
N THR A 3 -10.93 8.75 -38.17
CA THR A 3 -11.99 7.93 -37.54
C THR A 3 -11.47 6.58 -37.06
N TRP A 4 -10.47 6.03 -37.77
CA TRP A 4 -9.75 4.83 -37.37
C TRP A 4 -9.01 5.02 -36.04
N ASP A 5 -8.21 6.08 -35.91
CA ASP A 5 -7.44 6.37 -34.70
C ASP A 5 -8.34 6.57 -33.47
N VAL A 6 -9.46 7.28 -33.66
CA VAL A 6 -10.48 7.45 -32.62
C VAL A 6 -11.08 6.10 -32.22
N GLY A 7 -11.36 5.23 -33.21
CA GLY A 7 -11.87 3.89 -32.96
C GLY A 7 -10.90 3.03 -32.14
N VAL A 8 -9.60 3.06 -32.48
CA VAL A 8 -8.55 2.35 -31.74
C VAL A 8 -8.50 2.84 -30.29
N MET A 9 -8.46 4.15 -30.07
CA MET A 9 -8.38 4.71 -28.72
C MET A 9 -9.62 4.45 -27.87
N ILE A 10 -10.81 4.54 -28.46
CA ILE A 10 -12.05 4.24 -27.71
C ILE A 10 -12.11 2.75 -27.37
N SER A 11 -11.71 1.88 -28.30
CA SER A 11 -11.70 0.43 -28.07
C SER A 11 -10.76 0.06 -26.91
N SER A 12 -9.54 0.60 -26.91
CA SER A 12 -8.58 0.33 -25.83
C SER A 12 -9.03 0.92 -24.49
N GLN A 13 -9.57 2.14 -24.49
CA GLN A 13 -10.12 2.77 -23.28
C GLN A 13 -11.26 1.96 -22.66
N VAL A 14 -12.18 1.44 -23.49
CA VAL A 14 -13.28 0.57 -23.03
C VAL A 14 -12.71 -0.74 -22.46
N LEU A 15 -11.74 -1.34 -23.13
CA LEU A 15 -11.09 -2.58 -22.66
C LEU A 15 -10.42 -2.37 -21.31
N PHE A 16 -9.62 -1.32 -21.14
CA PHE A 16 -8.98 -1.02 -19.85
C PHE A 16 -9.98 -0.67 -18.76
N PHE A 17 -11.07 0.03 -19.10
CA PHE A 17 -12.14 0.31 -18.16
C PHE A 17 -12.83 -0.97 -17.67
N VAL A 18 -13.16 -1.89 -18.58
CA VAL A 18 -13.76 -3.19 -18.23
C VAL A 18 -12.78 -4.01 -17.38
N CYS A 19 -11.49 -4.04 -17.73
CA CYS A 19 -10.46 -4.70 -16.92
C CYS A 19 -10.38 -4.11 -15.50
N GLY A 20 -10.36 -2.78 -15.37
CA GLY A 20 -10.35 -2.09 -14.07
C GLY A 20 -11.60 -2.38 -13.25
N TRP A 21 -12.76 -2.39 -13.90
CA TRP A 21 -14.05 -2.71 -13.28
C TRP A 21 -14.09 -4.15 -12.77
N LEU A 22 -13.62 -5.11 -13.57
CA LEU A 22 -13.54 -6.52 -13.19
C LEU A 22 -12.55 -6.75 -12.05
N PHE A 23 -11.38 -6.11 -12.10
CA PHE A 23 -10.40 -6.16 -11.02
C PHE A 23 -11.00 -5.64 -9.70
N PHE A 24 -11.70 -4.51 -9.75
CA PHE A 24 -12.37 -3.94 -8.59
C PHE A 24 -13.38 -4.91 -7.96
N MET A 25 -14.27 -5.47 -8.78
CA MET A 25 -15.33 -6.39 -8.32
C MET A 25 -14.77 -7.70 -7.78
N LYS A 26 -13.84 -8.33 -8.51
CA LYS A 26 -13.36 -9.67 -8.18
C LYS A 26 -12.31 -9.68 -7.08
N GLN A 27 -11.48 -8.65 -6.98
CA GLN A 27 -10.28 -8.68 -6.16
C GLN A 27 -10.30 -7.71 -4.97
N LEU A 28 -10.87 -6.51 -5.14
CA LEU A 28 -10.99 -5.54 -4.05
C LEU A 28 -12.26 -5.78 -3.21
N PHE A 29 -13.43 -5.87 -3.83
CA PHE A 29 -14.72 -5.86 -3.11
C PHE A 29 -15.35 -7.23 -2.86
N LYS A 30 -14.64 -8.34 -3.09
CA LYS A 30 -15.17 -9.71 -3.01
C LYS A 30 -16.00 -10.00 -1.73
N ASN A 31 -15.66 -9.35 -0.61
CA ASN A 31 -16.26 -9.60 0.70
C ASN A 31 -17.00 -8.38 1.30
N TYR A 32 -17.26 -7.30 0.55
CA TYR A 32 -17.89 -6.09 1.09
C TYR A 32 -19.25 -5.80 0.44
N GLU A 33 -20.31 -5.76 1.25
CA GLU A 33 -21.70 -5.68 0.79
C GLU A 33 -22.11 -4.30 0.25
N VAL A 34 -21.42 -3.21 0.63
CA VAL A 34 -21.83 -1.85 0.25
C VAL A 34 -21.12 -1.38 -1.03
N HIS A 35 -21.80 -1.54 -2.17
CA HIS A 35 -21.32 -1.17 -3.49
C HIS A 35 -21.65 0.30 -3.81
N ASN A 36 -20.73 1.23 -3.53
CA ASN A 36 -20.87 2.59 -4.05
C ASN A 36 -20.40 2.65 -5.50
N ARG A 37 -21.36 2.65 -6.45
CA ARG A 37 -21.08 2.65 -7.89
C ARG A 37 -20.21 3.82 -8.34
N VAL A 38 -20.29 4.97 -7.67
CA VAL A 38 -19.47 6.15 -8.02
C VAL A 38 -18.00 5.91 -7.69
N VAL A 39 -17.70 5.31 -6.53
CA VAL A 39 -16.32 4.94 -6.14
C VAL A 39 -15.72 3.98 -7.17
N GLN A 40 -16.51 2.99 -7.57
CA GLN A 40 -16.11 2.00 -8.57
C GLN A 40 -15.86 2.62 -9.94
N LEU A 41 -16.73 3.54 -10.38
CA LEU A 41 -16.56 4.28 -11.63
C LEU A 41 -15.27 5.10 -11.60
N VAL A 42 -15.06 5.92 -10.55
CA VAL A 42 -13.88 6.78 -10.44
C VAL A 42 -12.60 5.94 -10.40
N PHE A 43 -12.58 4.83 -9.65
CA PHE A 43 -11.43 3.90 -9.64
C PHE A 43 -11.16 3.32 -11.04
N SER A 44 -12.19 2.83 -11.72
CA SER A 44 -12.06 2.17 -13.03
C SER A 44 -11.63 3.16 -14.12
N ILE A 45 -12.14 4.39 -14.10
CA ILE A 45 -11.71 5.47 -15.01
C ILE A 45 -10.24 5.82 -14.74
N THR A 46 -9.85 5.97 -13.47
CA THR A 46 -8.45 6.27 -13.10
C THR A 46 -7.50 5.17 -13.58
N PHE A 47 -7.90 3.90 -13.39
CA PHE A 47 -7.14 2.74 -13.86
C PHE A 47 -7.04 2.72 -15.39
N ALA A 48 -8.15 2.97 -16.09
CA ALA A 48 -8.19 2.99 -17.55
C ALA A 48 -7.26 4.07 -18.11
N LEU A 49 -7.40 5.33 -17.67
CA LEU A 49 -6.53 6.43 -18.10
C LEU A 49 -5.06 6.15 -17.81
N SER A 50 -4.76 5.49 -16.68
CA SER A 50 -3.39 5.12 -16.35
C SER A 50 -2.81 4.07 -17.30
N CYS A 51 -3.60 3.08 -17.71
CA CYS A 51 -3.19 2.08 -18.70
C CYS A 51 -3.02 2.71 -20.09
N THR A 52 -3.94 3.60 -20.46
CA THR A 52 -3.89 4.38 -21.71
C THR A 52 -2.61 5.20 -21.82
N MET A 53 -2.09 5.75 -20.72
CA MET A 53 -0.79 6.42 -20.74
C MET A 53 0.36 5.50 -21.16
N PHE A 54 0.39 4.23 -20.73
CA PHE A 54 1.42 3.27 -21.18
C PHE A 54 1.19 2.82 -22.62
N GLU A 55 -0.07 2.63 -23.01
CA GLU A 55 -0.45 2.31 -24.38
C GLU A 55 0.01 3.41 -25.35
N LEU A 56 -0.20 4.69 -25.02
CA LEU A 56 0.24 5.80 -25.85
C LEU A 56 1.76 5.85 -26.02
N ILE A 57 2.54 5.35 -25.06
CA ILE A 57 4.00 5.20 -25.20
C ILE A 57 4.32 4.07 -26.17
N ILE A 58 3.60 2.96 -26.08
CA ILE A 58 3.75 1.85 -27.02
C ILE A 58 3.42 2.30 -28.45
N PHE A 59 2.35 3.08 -28.63
CA PHE A 59 1.99 3.65 -29.93
C PHE A 59 3.03 4.64 -30.45
N GLU A 60 3.71 5.38 -29.57
CA GLU A 60 4.83 6.24 -29.96
C GLU A 60 6.03 5.44 -30.47
N ILE A 61 6.37 4.32 -29.83
CA ILE A 61 7.51 3.47 -30.25
C ILE A 61 7.17 2.70 -31.53
N MET A 62 5.94 2.21 -31.66
CA MET A 62 5.48 1.41 -32.81
C MET A 62 5.00 2.25 -33.98
N ASP A 63 4.95 3.58 -33.83
CA ASP A 63 4.43 4.53 -34.81
C ASP A 63 2.98 4.23 -35.25
N VAL A 64 2.13 3.86 -34.28
CA VAL A 64 0.72 3.55 -34.51
C VAL A 64 -0.09 4.83 -34.33
N MET A 65 -0.95 5.14 -35.31
CA MET A 65 -1.73 6.39 -35.45
C MET A 65 -0.93 7.61 -35.94
N ASP A 66 -1.66 8.54 -36.54
CA ASP A 66 -1.12 9.82 -36.99
C ASP A 66 -0.56 10.64 -35.81
N PHE A 67 0.49 11.43 -36.08
CA PHE A 67 1.15 12.28 -35.08
C PHE A 67 0.16 13.21 -34.36
N GLU A 68 -0.71 13.89 -35.12
CA GLU A 68 -1.73 14.80 -34.59
C GLU A 68 -2.73 14.07 -33.67
N SER A 69 -3.13 12.85 -34.05
CA SER A 69 -4.03 12.02 -33.25
C SER A 69 -3.37 11.57 -31.94
N ARG A 70 -2.10 11.15 -31.98
CA ARG A 70 -1.32 10.80 -30.78
C ARG A 70 -1.15 12.00 -29.86
N PHE A 71 -0.76 13.15 -30.39
CA PHE A 71 -0.56 14.37 -29.63
C PHE A 71 -1.85 14.81 -28.91
N ALA A 72 -2.97 14.84 -29.64
CA ALA A 72 -4.29 15.14 -29.05
C ALA A 72 -4.68 14.12 -27.96
N SER A 73 -4.42 12.83 -28.19
CA SER A 73 -4.73 11.76 -27.23
C SER A 73 -3.88 11.88 -25.96
N TRP A 74 -2.60 12.24 -26.08
CA TRP A 74 -1.73 12.54 -24.94
C TRP A 74 -2.22 13.72 -24.13
N GLN A 75 -2.55 14.84 -24.79
CA GLN A 75 -3.06 16.04 -24.13
C GLN A 75 -4.38 15.75 -23.39
N LEU A 76 -5.31 15.03 -24.03
CA LEU A 76 -6.59 14.65 -23.44
C LEU A 76 -6.40 13.70 -22.26
N CYS A 77 -5.58 12.66 -22.41
CA CYS A 77 -5.33 11.67 -21.37
C CYS A 77 -4.68 12.31 -20.14
N LEU A 78 -3.63 13.11 -20.33
CA LEU A 78 -2.97 13.83 -19.25
C LEU A 78 -3.90 14.85 -18.58
N SER A 79 -4.66 15.63 -19.35
CA SER A 79 -5.63 16.58 -18.78
C SER A 79 -6.70 15.85 -17.96
N ALA A 80 -7.25 14.74 -18.47
CA ALA A 80 -8.26 13.95 -17.79
C ALA A 80 -7.74 13.34 -16.48
N ILE A 81 -6.55 12.74 -16.48
CA ILE A 81 -5.99 12.13 -15.27
C ILE A 81 -5.62 13.19 -14.22
N LEU A 82 -5.15 14.38 -14.63
CA LEU A 82 -4.87 15.49 -13.72
C LEU A 82 -6.15 16.03 -13.08
N ILE A 83 -7.23 16.21 -13.85
CA ILE A 83 -8.53 16.64 -13.32
C ILE A 83 -9.03 15.61 -12.29
N ILE A 84 -8.88 14.32 -12.57
CA ILE A 84 -9.30 13.27 -11.65
C ILE A 84 -8.46 13.29 -10.37
N LEU A 85 -7.14 13.40 -10.46
CA LEU A 85 -6.23 13.35 -9.31
C LEU A 85 -6.25 14.62 -8.45
N ILE A 86 -6.48 15.79 -9.03
CA ILE A 86 -6.44 17.08 -8.30
C ILE A 86 -7.84 17.47 -7.83
N VAL A 87 -8.88 17.17 -8.61
CA VAL A 87 -10.25 17.64 -8.35
C VAL A 87 -11.14 16.49 -7.90
N ALA A 88 -11.41 15.52 -8.77
CA ALA A 88 -12.49 14.55 -8.55
C ALA A 88 -12.24 13.63 -7.34
N LEU A 89 -11.06 13.03 -7.26
CA LEU A 89 -10.70 12.11 -6.17
C LEU A 89 -10.60 12.82 -4.81
N PRO A 90 -9.85 13.93 -4.65
CA PRO A 90 -9.78 14.65 -3.37
C PRO A 90 -11.13 15.17 -2.88
N LEU A 91 -11.96 15.71 -3.78
CA LEU A 91 -13.30 16.18 -3.43
C LEU A 91 -14.18 15.03 -2.93
N TYR A 92 -14.17 13.89 -3.64
CA TYR A 92 -14.98 12.74 -3.27
C TYR A 92 -14.46 12.03 -2.00
N MET A 93 -13.13 12.03 -1.78
CA MET A 93 -12.52 11.60 -0.52
C MET A 93 -12.99 12.46 0.65
N ALA A 94 -12.93 13.79 0.51
CA ALA A 94 -13.40 14.72 1.54
C ALA A 94 -14.89 14.53 1.85
N TYR A 95 -15.73 14.40 0.80
CA TYR A 95 -17.16 14.15 0.96
C TYR A 95 -17.44 12.85 1.74
N THR A 96 -16.77 11.76 1.37
CA THR A 96 -16.98 10.44 1.99
C THR A 96 -16.47 10.42 3.43
N LEU A 97 -15.33 11.09 3.69
CA LEU A 97 -14.74 11.23 5.03
C LEU A 97 -15.68 12.01 5.96
N LEU A 98 -16.23 13.14 5.51
CA LEU A 98 -17.16 13.92 6.31
C LEU A 98 -18.49 13.20 6.53
N LYS A 99 -19.00 12.48 5.53
CA LYS A 99 -20.21 11.65 5.66
C LYS A 99 -20.04 10.51 6.66
N SER A 100 -18.81 10.05 6.90
CA SER A 100 -18.52 9.00 7.88
C SER A 100 -18.69 9.47 9.33
N PHE A 101 -18.69 10.78 9.60
CA PHE A 101 -18.90 11.32 10.94
C PHE A 101 -20.40 11.56 11.20
N SER A 102 -20.96 10.84 12.17
CA SER A 102 -22.38 10.95 12.56
C SER A 102 -22.78 12.32 13.13
N PHE A 103 -21.80 13.12 13.57
CA PHE A 103 -22.02 14.43 14.18
C PHE A 103 -22.31 15.55 13.17
N ILE A 104 -22.01 15.35 11.88
CA ILE A 104 -22.07 16.41 10.88
C ILE A 104 -23.48 16.53 10.28
N ARG A 105 -24.11 17.70 10.45
CA ARG A 105 -25.43 18.00 9.88
C ARG A 105 -25.35 18.05 8.35
N GLN A 106 -26.33 17.49 7.65
CA GLN A 106 -26.34 17.44 6.17
C GLN A 106 -26.17 18.81 5.49
N ARG A 107 -26.69 19.89 6.08
CA ARG A 107 -26.53 21.26 5.55
C ARG A 107 -25.09 21.78 5.58
N LEU A 108 -24.27 21.28 6.51
CA LEU A 108 -22.85 21.66 6.64
C LEU A 108 -21.92 20.75 5.81
N LEU A 109 -22.43 19.65 5.26
CA LEU A 109 -21.62 18.67 4.55
C LEU A 109 -20.98 19.26 3.29
N THR A 110 -21.74 19.95 2.46
CA THR A 110 -21.26 20.58 1.23
C THR A 110 -20.24 21.71 1.47
N PRO A 111 -20.49 22.71 2.33
CA PRO A 111 -19.49 23.77 2.57
C PRO A 111 -18.23 23.25 3.27
N LEU A 112 -18.35 22.24 4.14
CA LEU A 112 -17.19 21.66 4.79
C LEU A 112 -16.35 20.81 3.81
N THR A 113 -17.01 20.11 2.87
CA THR A 113 -16.33 19.38 1.80
C THR A 113 -15.54 20.34 0.91
N THR A 114 -16.15 21.44 0.48
CA THR A 114 -15.46 22.44 -0.35
C THR A 114 -14.32 23.11 0.40
N LEU A 115 -14.49 23.40 1.70
CA LEU A 115 -13.40 23.91 2.54
C LEU A 115 -12.22 22.94 2.61
N LEU A 116 -12.47 21.66 2.90
CA LEU A 116 -11.42 20.63 2.93
C LEU A 116 -10.73 20.48 1.58
N TRP A 117 -11.47 20.57 0.48
CA TRP A 117 -10.92 20.54 -0.87
C TRP A 117 -10.04 21.76 -1.18
N ILE A 118 -10.45 22.97 -0.78
CA ILE A 118 -9.63 24.19 -0.91
C ILE A 118 -8.34 24.05 -0.09
N VAL A 119 -8.44 23.54 1.13
CA VAL A 119 -7.28 23.26 1.98
C VAL A 119 -6.34 22.25 1.32
N PHE A 120 -6.89 21.17 0.75
CA PHE A 120 -6.10 20.21 -0.02
C PHE A 120 -5.38 20.87 -1.20
N ILE A 121 -6.07 21.70 -1.98
CA ILE A 121 -5.46 22.44 -3.09
C ILE A 121 -4.33 23.34 -2.58
N TYR A 122 -4.55 24.09 -1.50
CA TYR A 122 -3.51 24.94 -0.92
C TYR A 122 -2.24 24.15 -0.56
N PHE A 123 -2.39 23.01 0.14
CA PHE A 123 -1.26 22.16 0.48
C PHE A 123 -0.62 21.50 -0.75
N PHE A 124 -1.43 21.06 -1.71
CA PHE A 124 -0.96 20.50 -2.97
C PHE A 124 -0.14 21.51 -3.78
N TRP A 125 -0.54 22.78 -3.81
CA TRP A 125 0.26 23.82 -4.46
C TRP A 125 1.57 24.06 -3.72
N LYS A 126 1.49 24.20 -2.40
CA LYS A 126 2.63 24.49 -1.53
C LYS A 126 3.69 23.37 -1.51
N ILE A 127 3.30 22.12 -1.77
CA ILE A 127 4.26 21.00 -1.86
C ILE A 127 5.24 21.17 -3.02
N GLY A 128 4.89 21.94 -4.06
CA GLY A 128 5.74 22.16 -5.23
C GLY A 128 6.76 23.30 -5.08
N ASP A 129 6.53 24.24 -4.17
CA ASP A 129 7.37 25.42 -3.94
C ASP A 129 8.83 25.12 -3.54
N PRO A 130 9.15 24.10 -2.72
CA PRO A 130 10.53 23.82 -2.33
C PRO A 130 11.36 23.15 -3.43
N PHE A 131 10.75 22.77 -4.55
CA PHE A 131 11.42 22.02 -5.61
C PHE A 131 11.73 22.92 -6.81
N PRO A 132 12.88 22.70 -7.49
CA PRO A 132 13.28 23.45 -8.68
C PRO A 132 12.46 23.03 -9.91
N ILE A 133 11.15 23.24 -9.84
CA ILE A 133 10.14 22.77 -10.80
C ILE A 133 9.64 23.92 -11.68
N LEU A 134 9.77 25.17 -11.20
CA LEU A 134 9.23 26.34 -11.84
C LEU A 134 10.21 26.89 -12.87
N SER A 135 9.98 26.59 -14.15
CA SER A 135 10.45 27.48 -15.21
C SER A 135 9.68 28.79 -15.07
N ALA A 136 10.39 29.89 -14.77
CA ALA A 136 9.82 31.22 -14.50
C ALA A 136 9.00 31.83 -15.66
N LYS A 137 8.81 31.09 -16.76
CA LYS A 137 8.14 31.51 -17.98
C LYS A 137 6.69 31.03 -18.13
N HIS A 138 6.21 30.10 -17.29
CA HIS A 138 4.86 29.52 -17.43
C HIS A 138 3.91 29.94 -16.29
N GLY A 139 2.67 30.24 -16.65
CA GLY A 139 1.61 30.70 -15.72
C GLY A 139 1.22 29.67 -14.65
N ILE A 140 0.49 30.16 -13.63
CA ILE A 140 0.16 29.43 -12.39
C ILE A 140 -0.69 28.16 -12.63
N PHE A 141 -1.39 27.99 -13.76
CA PHE A 141 -2.29 26.86 -14.00
C PHE A 141 -1.94 26.03 -15.25
N THR A 142 -0.64 25.76 -15.47
CA THR A 142 -0.19 24.94 -16.60
C THR A 142 -0.18 23.43 -16.27
N ILE A 143 -0.42 22.60 -17.29
CA ILE A 143 -0.38 21.12 -17.18
C ILE A 143 0.98 20.65 -16.66
N GLU A 144 2.07 21.26 -17.11
CA GLU A 144 3.44 20.98 -16.66
C GLU A 144 3.60 21.13 -15.14
N GLN A 145 3.06 22.21 -14.58
CA GLN A 145 3.10 22.51 -13.14
C GLN A 145 2.25 21.54 -12.30
N ALA A 146 1.17 21.01 -12.86
CA ALA A 146 0.35 20.01 -12.20
C ALA A 146 1.01 18.61 -12.24
N ILE A 147 1.51 18.21 -13.41
CA ILE A 147 2.23 16.94 -13.63
C ILE A 147 3.45 16.88 -12.74
N SER A 148 4.20 17.98 -12.63
CA SER A 148 5.43 18.00 -11.86
C SER A 148 5.22 17.72 -10.37
N ARG A 149 4.20 18.34 -9.76
CA ARG A 149 3.84 18.13 -8.34
C ARG A 149 3.31 16.72 -8.09
N ILE A 150 2.45 16.22 -8.97
CA ILE A 150 1.99 14.82 -8.92
C ILE A 150 3.16 13.85 -9.09
N GLY A 151 4.10 14.18 -9.98
CA GLY A 151 5.33 13.45 -10.21
C GLY A 151 6.18 13.34 -8.95
N VAL A 152 6.32 14.41 -8.17
CA VAL A 152 7.05 14.33 -6.89
C VAL A 152 6.36 13.34 -5.97
N ILE A 153 5.05 13.48 -5.74
CA ILE A 153 4.32 12.61 -4.81
C ILE A 153 4.39 11.14 -5.25
N GLY A 154 4.13 10.86 -6.53
CA GLY A 154 4.13 9.50 -7.03
C GLY A 154 5.54 8.88 -7.12
N VAL A 155 6.59 9.66 -7.45
CA VAL A 155 7.98 9.18 -7.34
C VAL A 155 8.31 8.83 -5.90
N THR A 156 7.86 9.64 -4.93
CA THR A 156 8.04 9.34 -3.50
C THR A 156 7.41 8.00 -3.14
N VAL A 157 6.15 7.75 -3.56
CA VAL A 157 5.47 6.47 -3.33
C VAL A 157 6.20 5.32 -3.99
N MET A 158 6.57 5.47 -5.26
CA MET A 158 7.28 4.45 -6.03
C MET A 158 8.62 4.09 -5.39
N ALA A 159 9.37 5.10 -4.93
CA ALA A 159 10.66 4.94 -4.26
C ALA A 159 10.52 4.26 -2.90
N VAL A 160 9.51 4.60 -2.09
CA VAL A 160 9.23 3.95 -0.80
C VAL A 160 8.85 2.47 -1.01
N LEU A 161 7.93 2.17 -1.94
CA LEU A 161 7.55 0.79 -2.22
C LEU A 161 8.72 -0.03 -2.75
N SER A 162 9.55 0.58 -3.60
CA SER A 162 10.75 -0.06 -4.15
C SER A 162 11.84 -0.28 -3.08
N GLY A 163 12.06 0.69 -2.20
CA GLY A 163 13.05 0.62 -1.11
C GLY A 163 12.67 -0.43 -0.07
N PHE A 164 11.40 -0.44 0.34
CA PHE A 164 10.86 -1.51 1.19
C PHE A 164 10.95 -2.88 0.51
N GLY A 165 10.57 -2.98 -0.76
CA GLY A 165 10.64 -4.22 -1.54
C GLY A 165 12.06 -4.77 -1.69
N ALA A 166 13.06 -3.89 -1.84
CA ALA A 166 14.46 -4.27 -1.97
C ALA A 166 15.01 -5.01 -0.73
N VAL A 167 14.44 -4.73 0.44
CA VAL A 167 14.88 -5.34 1.72
C VAL A 167 13.95 -6.49 2.11
N ASN A 168 12.64 -6.30 1.97
CA ASN A 168 11.65 -7.29 2.38
C ASN A 168 11.62 -8.53 1.48
N ALA A 169 11.88 -8.40 0.18
CA ALA A 169 11.86 -9.57 -0.71
C ALA A 169 12.99 -10.58 -0.42
N PRO A 170 14.27 -10.17 -0.26
CA PRO A 170 15.31 -11.08 0.22
C PRO A 170 14.97 -11.68 1.59
N TYR A 171 14.46 -10.87 2.52
CA TYR A 171 14.06 -11.33 3.85
C TYR A 171 12.98 -12.42 3.82
N VAL A 172 11.99 -12.31 2.94
CA VAL A 172 10.89 -13.28 2.83
C VAL A 172 11.29 -14.54 2.07
N TYR A 173 12.08 -14.42 0.99
CA TYR A 173 12.39 -15.55 0.11
C TYR A 173 13.62 -16.35 0.52
N MET A 174 14.59 -15.74 1.21
CA MET A 174 15.81 -16.44 1.59
C MET A 174 15.60 -17.28 2.85
N THR A 175 15.97 -18.56 2.73
CA THR A 175 16.00 -19.52 3.83
C THR A 175 16.97 -19.12 4.95
N VAL A 176 18.00 -18.32 4.64
CA VAL A 176 18.98 -17.81 5.61
C VAL A 176 18.34 -16.97 6.72
N PHE A 177 17.28 -16.23 6.41
CA PHE A 177 16.57 -15.38 7.38
C PHE A 177 15.43 -16.12 8.10
N MET A 178 15.21 -17.41 7.83
CA MET A 178 14.17 -18.19 8.50
C MET A 178 14.65 -18.68 9.87
N ARG A 179 13.93 -18.30 10.94
CA ARG A 179 14.14 -18.88 12.27
C ARG A 179 13.80 -20.36 12.23
N LYS A 180 14.69 -21.21 12.75
CA LYS A 180 14.40 -22.64 12.93
C LYS A 180 13.38 -22.78 14.07
N VAL A 181 12.23 -23.38 13.77
CA VAL A 181 11.18 -23.67 14.75
C VAL A 181 11.09 -25.19 14.91
N ASP A 182 11.25 -25.65 16.14
CA ASP A 182 11.06 -27.06 16.48
C ASP A 182 9.57 -27.36 16.76
N GLN A 183 9.11 -28.54 16.34
CA GLN A 183 7.71 -28.95 16.53
C GLN A 183 7.38 -29.06 18.02
N HIS A 184 8.34 -29.46 18.85
CA HIS A 184 8.15 -29.56 20.29
C HIS A 184 7.86 -28.21 20.94
N ALA A 185 8.57 -27.15 20.52
CA ALA A 185 8.36 -25.80 21.03
C ALA A 185 6.94 -25.27 20.73
N ILE A 186 6.42 -25.54 19.52
CA ILE A 186 5.04 -25.19 19.15
C ILE A 186 4.05 -25.89 20.09
N SER A 187 4.19 -27.20 20.27
CA SER A 187 3.29 -27.98 21.12
C SER A 187 3.36 -27.57 22.59
N GLN A 188 4.52 -27.16 23.10
CA GLN A 188 4.65 -26.62 24.45
C GLN A 188 3.90 -25.28 24.60
N MET A 189 4.02 -24.39 23.61
CA MET A 189 3.34 -23.10 23.63
C MET A 189 1.82 -23.25 23.49
N GLU A 190 1.36 -24.16 22.64
CA GLU A 190 -0.05 -24.53 22.49
C GLU A 190 -0.63 -25.06 23.81
N LYS A 191 0.10 -25.94 24.51
CA LYS A 191 -0.29 -26.42 25.85
C LYS A 191 -0.39 -25.28 26.86
N LYS A 192 0.57 -24.35 26.86
CA LYS A 192 0.56 -23.16 27.75
C LYS A 192 -0.63 -22.25 27.47
N LEU A 193 -0.97 -22.04 26.18
CA LEU A 193 -2.15 -21.29 25.77
C LEU A 193 -3.44 -21.96 26.25
N MET A 194 -3.59 -23.27 25.97
CA MET A 194 -4.75 -24.06 26.39
C MET A 194 -4.97 -24.00 27.90
N HIS A 195 -3.91 -24.21 28.69
CA HIS A 195 -3.96 -24.10 30.14
C HIS A 195 -4.37 -22.69 30.62
N THR A 196 -3.86 -21.64 29.97
CA THR A 196 -4.23 -20.25 30.29
C THR A 196 -5.70 -19.97 29.98
N MET A 197 -6.19 -20.45 28.83
CA MET A 197 -7.61 -20.34 28.46
C MET A 197 -8.52 -21.10 29.42
N GLU A 198 -8.09 -22.27 29.90
CA GLU A 198 -8.83 -23.04 30.90
C GLU A 198 -8.92 -22.31 32.24
N MET A 199 -7.81 -21.72 32.73
CA MET A 199 -7.82 -20.89 33.94
C MET A 199 -8.77 -19.69 33.80
N ILE A 200 -8.79 -19.03 32.64
CA ILE A 200 -9.72 -17.92 32.34
C ILE A 200 -11.16 -18.42 32.37
N ALA A 201 -11.46 -19.56 31.74
CA ALA A 201 -12.79 -20.13 31.70
C ALA A 201 -13.30 -20.47 33.12
N ILE A 202 -12.45 -21.07 33.96
CA ILE A 202 -12.78 -21.39 35.36
C ILE A 202 -13.07 -20.10 36.14
N LYS A 203 -12.22 -19.07 36.02
CA LYS A 203 -12.42 -17.79 36.74
C LYS A 203 -13.68 -17.05 36.26
N LYS A 204 -13.93 -16.99 34.95
CA LYS A 204 -15.18 -16.41 34.40
C LYS A 204 -16.42 -17.16 34.86
N ARG A 205 -16.34 -18.50 34.95
CA ARG A 205 -17.43 -19.33 35.49
C ARG A 205 -17.71 -18.98 36.96
N LYS A 206 -16.67 -18.80 37.79
CA LYS A 206 -16.82 -18.36 39.19
C LYS A 206 -17.44 -16.96 39.30
N VAL A 207 -17.04 -16.01 38.45
CA VAL A 207 -17.67 -14.68 38.40
C VAL A 207 -19.17 -14.79 38.08
N ALA A 208 -19.54 -15.56 37.06
CA ALA A 208 -20.96 -15.76 36.71
C ALA A 208 -21.76 -16.44 37.83
N GLN A 209 -21.13 -17.35 38.60
CA GLN A 209 -21.76 -17.96 39.78
C GLN A 209 -22.01 -16.92 40.88
N HIS A 210 -21.00 -16.11 41.22
CA HIS A 210 -21.15 -15.06 42.23
C HIS A 210 -22.12 -13.95 41.81
N GLU A 211 -22.17 -13.58 40.52
CA GLU A 211 -23.16 -12.64 39.99
C GLU A 211 -24.58 -13.19 40.12
N LYS A 212 -24.77 -14.50 39.86
CA LYS A 212 -26.07 -15.17 40.05
C LYS A 212 -26.48 -15.20 41.53
N GLU A 213 -25.54 -15.51 42.43
CA GLU A 213 -25.77 -15.48 43.88
C GLU A 213 -26.12 -14.08 44.38
N LEU A 214 -25.44 -13.05 43.87
CA LEU A 214 -25.72 -11.65 44.17
C LEU A 214 -27.12 -11.25 43.67
N ALA A 215 -27.51 -11.65 42.47
CA ALA A 215 -28.84 -11.39 41.91
C ALA A 215 -29.96 -12.07 42.72
N LEU A 216 -29.76 -13.32 43.14
CA LEU A 216 -30.70 -14.03 44.02
C LEU A 216 -30.80 -13.36 45.40
N SER A 217 -29.67 -12.93 45.96
CA SER A 217 -29.61 -12.23 47.25
C SER A 217 -30.28 -10.84 47.19
N ALA A 218 -30.17 -10.14 46.06
CA ALA A 218 -30.85 -8.87 45.82
C ALA A 218 -32.38 -9.06 45.69
N PHE A 219 -32.82 -10.16 45.08
CA PHE A 219 -34.23 -10.49 44.94
C PHE A 219 -34.90 -10.85 46.27
N SER A 220 -34.23 -11.63 47.15
CA SER A 220 -34.73 -11.92 48.50
C SER A 220 -34.80 -10.66 49.39
N ARG A 221 -33.90 -9.69 49.18
CA ARG A 221 -33.93 -8.41 49.91
C ARG A 221 -35.15 -7.54 49.61
N GLY A 222 -35.82 -7.74 48.48
CA GLY A 222 -37.04 -7.01 48.11
C GLY A 222 -38.34 -7.57 48.72
N ARG A 223 -38.27 -8.69 49.47
CA ARG A 223 -39.46 -9.37 50.00
C ARG A 223 -39.61 -9.29 51.52
N ASP A 224 -38.53 -9.03 52.26
CA ASP A 224 -38.52 -8.98 53.72
C ASP A 224 -38.29 -7.54 54.24
N GLU A 225 -39.34 -6.72 54.26
CA GLU A 225 -39.31 -5.41 54.91
C GLU A 225 -39.40 -5.49 56.45
N HIS A 226 -39.58 -6.66 57.06
CA HIS A 226 -39.89 -6.79 58.50
C HIS A 226 -38.95 -7.69 59.33
N ALA A 227 -37.81 -8.14 58.80
CA ALA A 227 -36.87 -8.97 59.55
C ALA A 227 -35.61 -8.20 60.01
N GLY A 228 -35.67 -7.71 61.26
CA GLY A 228 -34.58 -7.64 62.24
C GLY A 228 -33.20 -7.11 61.83
N LEU A 229 -32.87 -5.92 62.36
CA LEU A 229 -31.54 -5.30 62.42
C LEU A 229 -30.43 -6.26 62.90
N LEU A 230 -30.75 -7.25 63.72
CA LEU A 230 -29.84 -8.29 64.22
C LEU A 230 -29.40 -9.30 63.15
N HIS A 231 -30.28 -9.68 62.20
CA HIS A 231 -29.90 -10.55 61.07
C HIS A 231 -28.94 -9.82 60.11
N ARG A 232 -29.07 -8.49 60.04
CA ARG A 232 -28.21 -7.59 59.25
C ARG A 232 -26.76 -7.54 59.77
N ILE A 233 -26.58 -7.71 61.09
CA ILE A 233 -25.26 -7.68 61.77
C ILE A 233 -24.65 -9.10 61.80
N TRP A 234 -25.44 -10.14 62.02
CA TRP A 234 -24.94 -11.53 62.01
C TRP A 234 -24.52 -12.00 60.61
N GLY A 235 -25.22 -11.57 59.56
CA GLY A 235 -24.85 -11.83 58.16
C GLY A 235 -23.64 -11.03 57.66
N THR A 236 -23.31 -9.89 58.28
CA THR A 236 -22.14 -9.09 57.92
C THR A 236 -20.87 -9.53 58.66
N VAL A 237 -20.99 -10.00 59.91
CA VAL A 237 -19.84 -10.44 60.71
C VAL A 237 -19.38 -11.86 60.36
N SER A 238 -20.28 -12.75 59.96
CA SER A 238 -19.91 -14.10 59.49
C SER A 238 -19.23 -14.08 58.11
N ASN A 239 -19.62 -13.17 57.21
CA ASN A 239 -18.94 -12.96 55.93
C ASN A 239 -17.60 -12.21 56.05
N ALA A 240 -17.40 -11.39 57.09
CA ALA A 240 -16.15 -10.65 57.29
C ALA A 240 -14.95 -11.55 57.66
N LYS A 241 -15.19 -12.73 58.26
CA LYS A 241 -14.13 -13.69 58.64
C LYS A 241 -13.72 -14.66 57.52
N PHE A 242 -14.41 -14.68 56.38
CA PHE A 242 -14.12 -15.63 55.28
C PHE A 242 -13.92 -14.98 53.89
N GLY A 243 -13.82 -13.66 53.83
CA GLY A 243 -13.30 -12.94 52.65
C GLY A 243 -14.33 -12.03 51.99
N GLY A 244 -14.26 -10.72 52.25
CA GLY A 244 -14.88 -9.64 51.47
C GLY A 244 -16.40 -9.70 51.27
N THR A 245 -16.99 -8.61 50.76
CA THR A 245 -18.34 -8.72 50.18
C THR A 245 -18.29 -9.52 48.88
N LEU A 246 -19.37 -10.17 48.46
CA LEU A 246 -19.46 -10.85 47.14
C LEU A 246 -19.01 -9.93 45.99
N ASN A 247 -19.29 -8.63 46.10
CA ASN A 247 -18.82 -7.61 45.16
C ASN A 247 -17.30 -7.45 45.15
N ASP A 248 -16.64 -7.53 46.31
CA ASP A 248 -15.17 -7.46 46.40
C ASP A 248 -14.51 -8.71 45.80
N GLN A 249 -15.11 -9.89 46.01
CA GLN A 249 -14.65 -11.14 45.38
C GLN A 249 -14.78 -11.10 43.85
N ILE A 250 -15.91 -10.58 43.34
CA ILE A 250 -16.11 -10.36 41.90
C ILE A 250 -15.08 -9.38 41.34
N ARG A 251 -14.81 -8.28 42.07
CA ARG A 251 -13.79 -7.29 41.66
C ARG A 251 -12.39 -7.90 41.63
N GLN A 252 -12.02 -8.69 42.62
CA GLN A 252 -10.71 -9.37 42.68
C GLN A 252 -10.55 -10.38 41.53
N LEU A 253 -11.58 -11.20 41.27
CA LEU A 253 -11.56 -12.14 40.14
C LEU A 253 -11.47 -11.42 38.79
N ASN A 254 -12.20 -10.33 38.61
CA ASN A 254 -12.11 -9.51 37.40
C ASN A 254 -10.72 -8.88 37.23
N ALA A 255 -10.10 -8.41 38.32
CA ALA A 255 -8.74 -7.88 38.30
C ALA A 255 -7.70 -8.94 37.90
N GLU A 256 -7.89 -10.21 38.26
CA GLU A 256 -7.03 -11.32 37.83
C GLU A 256 -7.31 -11.77 36.37
N ILE A 257 -8.56 -11.69 35.91
CA ILE A 257 -8.96 -12.09 34.55
C ILE A 257 -8.37 -11.18 33.48
N ILE A 258 -8.26 -9.86 33.74
CA ILE A 258 -7.72 -8.89 32.77
C ILE A 258 -6.30 -9.25 32.30
N PRO A 259 -5.29 -9.39 33.18
CA PRO A 259 -3.93 -9.75 32.77
C PRO A 259 -3.85 -11.15 32.16
N LEU A 260 -4.68 -12.09 32.61
CA LEU A 260 -4.77 -13.42 32.01
C LEU A 260 -5.28 -13.37 30.55
N ASN A 261 -6.29 -12.55 30.25
CA ASN A 261 -6.76 -12.36 28.88
C ASN A 261 -5.67 -11.75 28.00
N GLU A 262 -4.89 -10.81 28.53
CA GLU A 262 -3.79 -10.19 27.78
C GLU A 262 -2.68 -11.20 27.50
N LEU A 263 -2.29 -12.00 28.50
CA LEU A 263 -1.37 -13.11 28.33
C LEU A 263 -1.90 -14.13 27.30
N SER A 264 -3.19 -14.46 27.33
CA SER A 264 -3.80 -15.37 26.36
C SER A 264 -3.74 -14.82 24.93
N ARG A 265 -3.93 -13.50 24.74
CA ARG A 265 -3.80 -12.86 23.43
C ARG A 265 -2.36 -12.90 22.94
N TYR A 266 -1.41 -12.57 23.82
CA TYR A 266 0.01 -12.65 23.53
C TYR A 266 0.43 -14.07 23.11
N LEU A 267 0.09 -15.08 23.92
CA LEU A 267 0.39 -16.49 23.64
C LEU A 267 -0.26 -16.96 22.33
N PHE A 268 -1.49 -16.52 22.04
CA PHE A 268 -2.17 -16.85 20.80
C PHE A 268 -1.43 -16.30 19.58
N LEU A 269 -1.02 -15.02 19.63
CA LEU A 269 -0.24 -14.40 18.55
C LEU A 269 1.09 -15.14 18.35
N GLU A 270 1.77 -15.51 19.43
CA GLU A 270 3.05 -16.23 19.38
C GLU A 270 2.89 -17.64 18.77
N VAL A 271 1.84 -18.38 19.14
CA VAL A 271 1.51 -19.69 18.53
C VAL A 271 1.23 -19.54 17.03
N VAL A 272 0.44 -18.53 16.64
CA VAL A 272 0.13 -18.26 15.23
C VAL A 272 1.40 -17.91 14.45
N GLU A 273 2.29 -17.11 15.02
CA GLU A 273 3.57 -16.76 14.41
C GLU A 273 4.47 -17.99 14.22
N LEU A 274 4.60 -18.85 15.25
CA LEU A 274 5.37 -20.09 15.13
C LEU A 274 4.81 -21.04 14.08
N ARG A 275 3.48 -21.18 13.98
CA ARG A 275 2.84 -21.98 12.94
C ARG A 275 3.12 -21.41 11.55
N ASN A 276 2.96 -20.10 11.36
CA ASN A 276 3.28 -19.42 10.10
C ASN A 276 4.76 -19.62 9.70
N MET A 277 5.68 -19.57 10.67
CA MET A 277 7.10 -19.86 10.42
C MET A 277 7.34 -21.31 10.02
N LYS A 278 6.67 -22.27 10.68
CA LYS A 278 6.76 -23.69 10.31
C LYS A 278 6.26 -23.93 8.88
N GLU A 279 5.11 -23.37 8.52
CA GLU A 279 4.58 -23.45 7.16
C GLU A 279 5.55 -22.86 6.12
N ARG A 280 6.24 -21.77 6.44
CA ARG A 280 7.29 -21.21 5.58
C ARG A 280 8.49 -22.16 5.41
N ILE A 281 8.89 -22.86 6.47
CA ILE A 281 9.96 -23.86 6.40
C ILE A 281 9.52 -25.05 5.55
N GLU A 282 8.29 -25.52 5.71
CA GLU A 282 7.74 -26.60 4.88
C GLU A 282 7.62 -26.16 3.41
N TYR A 283 7.18 -24.92 3.16
CA TYR A 283 7.15 -24.34 1.82
C TYR A 283 8.54 -24.24 1.19
N SER A 284 9.57 -23.83 1.94
CA SER A 284 10.93 -23.70 1.41
C SER A 284 11.56 -25.03 0.99
N ARG A 285 11.10 -26.15 1.56
CA ARG A 285 11.50 -27.51 1.15
C ARG A 285 10.90 -27.94 -0.20
N THR A 286 9.79 -27.33 -0.62
CA THR A 286 9.15 -27.64 -1.90
C THR A 286 10.02 -27.18 -3.08
N TRP A 287 9.76 -27.72 -4.27
CA TRP A 287 10.44 -27.28 -5.51
C TRP A 287 10.23 -25.79 -5.80
N MET A 288 9.00 -25.29 -5.59
CA MET A 288 8.70 -23.85 -5.71
C MET A 288 9.48 -23.03 -4.68
N GLY A 289 9.56 -23.50 -3.44
CA GLY A 289 10.35 -22.86 -2.38
C GLY A 289 11.84 -22.76 -2.70
N LYS A 290 12.43 -23.85 -3.22
CA LYS A 290 13.83 -23.86 -3.66
C LYS A 290 14.09 -22.86 -4.79
N TYR A 291 13.19 -22.80 -5.78
CA TYR A 291 13.27 -21.81 -6.86
C TYR A 291 13.22 -20.36 -6.32
N PHE A 292 12.27 -20.05 -5.44
CA PHE A 292 12.18 -18.73 -4.83
C PHE A 292 13.39 -18.39 -3.94
N ASN A 293 14.00 -19.38 -3.28
CA ASN A 293 15.23 -19.17 -2.51
C ASN A 293 16.40 -18.77 -3.42
N VAL A 294 16.58 -19.43 -4.57
CA VAL A 294 17.60 -19.07 -5.57
C VAL A 294 17.34 -17.67 -6.13
N LEU A 295 16.09 -17.36 -6.47
CA LEU A 295 15.70 -16.01 -6.89
C LEU A 295 15.97 -14.97 -5.79
N GLY A 296 15.74 -15.32 -4.52
CA GLY A 296 16.02 -14.46 -3.37
C GLY A 296 17.49 -14.07 -3.30
N HIS A 297 18.41 -15.01 -3.54
CA HIS A 297 19.85 -14.73 -3.62
C HIS A 297 20.19 -13.79 -4.79
N PHE A 298 19.68 -14.05 -5.99
CA PHE A 298 19.91 -13.16 -7.14
C PHE A 298 19.38 -11.74 -6.87
N PHE A 299 18.15 -11.64 -6.34
CA PHE A 299 17.53 -10.37 -6.00
C PHE A 299 18.30 -9.64 -4.89
N SER A 300 18.86 -10.36 -3.92
CA SER A 300 19.70 -9.76 -2.88
C SER A 300 20.95 -9.08 -3.44
N VAL A 301 21.64 -9.72 -4.39
CA VAL A 301 22.81 -9.13 -5.07
C VAL A 301 22.40 -7.89 -5.86
N TYR A 302 21.29 -7.98 -6.59
CA TYR A 302 20.72 -6.83 -7.30
C TYR A 302 20.37 -5.67 -6.36
N CYS A 303 19.75 -5.95 -5.21
CA CYS A 303 19.38 -4.93 -4.23
C CYS A 303 20.59 -4.26 -3.57
N ILE A 304 21.63 -5.03 -3.22
CA ILE A 304 22.89 -4.49 -2.71
C ILE A 304 23.53 -3.59 -3.76
N TRP A 305 23.61 -4.06 -5.01
CA TRP A 305 24.13 -3.26 -6.12
C TRP A 305 23.30 -1.99 -6.34
N LYS A 306 21.98 -2.08 -6.26
CA LYS A 306 21.07 -0.93 -6.42
C LYS A 306 21.25 0.09 -5.30
N ILE A 307 21.36 -0.35 -4.05
CA ILE A 307 21.67 0.54 -2.91
C ILE A 307 23.02 1.23 -3.16
N PHE A 308 24.04 0.48 -3.57
CA PHE A 308 25.36 1.03 -3.86
C PHE A 308 25.33 2.08 -4.98
N ILE A 309 24.72 1.80 -6.12
CA ILE A 309 24.67 2.76 -7.24
C ILE A 309 23.84 4.00 -6.89
N CYS A 310 22.72 3.86 -6.15
CA CYS A 310 21.95 5.00 -5.67
C CYS A 310 22.80 5.88 -4.72
N THR A 311 23.59 5.27 -3.81
CA THR A 311 24.53 6.02 -2.96
C THR A 311 25.58 6.76 -3.78
N VAL A 312 26.17 6.10 -4.79
CA VAL A 312 27.14 6.74 -5.71
C VAL A 312 26.50 7.89 -6.49
N ASN A 313 25.30 7.71 -7.03
CA ASN A 313 24.59 8.75 -7.77
C ASN A 313 24.33 10.00 -6.90
N ILE A 314 23.96 9.80 -5.64
CA ILE A 314 23.71 10.89 -4.67
C ILE A 314 25.01 11.61 -4.30
N VAL A 315 26.09 10.87 -4.00
CA VAL A 315 27.37 11.45 -3.54
C VAL A 315 28.11 12.18 -4.65
N PHE A 316 28.13 11.62 -5.87
CA PHE A 316 28.87 12.17 -7.01
C PHE A 316 28.02 13.01 -7.97
N ASP A 317 26.76 13.29 -7.61
CA ASP A 317 25.74 13.97 -8.43
C ASP A 317 25.70 13.46 -9.89
N ARG A 318 25.88 12.15 -10.05
CA ARG A 318 26.01 11.50 -11.35
C ARG A 318 24.61 11.17 -11.87
N VAL A 319 23.90 12.16 -12.41
CA VAL A 319 22.54 11.98 -12.93
C VAL A 319 22.51 12.12 -14.45
N GLY A 320 21.88 11.17 -15.15
CA GLY A 320 21.56 11.31 -16.58
C GLY A 320 22.66 10.91 -17.58
N LYS A 321 23.61 10.03 -17.23
CA LYS A 321 24.45 9.40 -18.27
C LYS A 321 23.65 8.28 -18.95
N VAL A 322 23.76 8.23 -20.29
CA VAL A 322 23.11 7.30 -21.24
C VAL A 322 22.77 5.94 -20.61
N ASP A 323 21.56 5.47 -20.84
CA ASP A 323 20.97 4.29 -20.20
C ASP A 323 21.95 3.11 -20.16
N PRO A 324 22.00 2.34 -19.05
CA PRO A 324 22.88 1.18 -18.94
C PRO A 324 22.65 0.17 -20.07
N VAL A 325 21.40 0.06 -20.53
CA VAL A 325 20.99 -0.81 -21.64
C VAL A 325 21.52 -0.25 -22.96
N THR A 326 21.34 1.04 -23.24
CA THR A 326 21.84 1.70 -24.46
C THR A 326 23.37 1.66 -24.53
N LYS A 327 24.07 1.92 -23.42
CA LYS A 327 25.53 1.72 -23.34
C LYS A 327 25.94 0.26 -23.49
N GLY A 328 25.16 -0.66 -22.92
CA GLY A 328 25.38 -2.10 -23.10
C GLY A 328 25.29 -2.49 -24.57
N ILE A 329 24.27 -2.00 -25.28
CA ILE A 329 24.10 -2.21 -26.72
C ILE A 329 25.26 -1.57 -27.50
N GLU A 330 25.66 -0.33 -27.21
CA GLU A 330 26.81 0.32 -27.85
C GLU A 330 28.10 -0.48 -27.65
N ILE A 331 28.36 -1.00 -26.45
CA ILE A 331 29.52 -1.84 -26.16
C ILE A 331 29.45 -3.15 -26.94
N VAL A 332 28.28 -3.79 -26.97
CA VAL A 332 28.08 -5.07 -27.68
C VAL A 332 28.21 -4.89 -29.20
N VAL A 333 27.68 -3.80 -29.76
CA VAL A 333 27.78 -3.46 -31.19
C VAL A 333 29.23 -3.17 -31.56
N ASN A 334 29.94 -2.35 -30.77
CA ASN A 334 31.35 -2.06 -31.01
C ASN A 334 32.26 -3.28 -30.81
N TRP A 335 31.88 -4.21 -29.93
CA TRP A 335 32.66 -5.42 -29.68
C TRP A 335 32.44 -6.51 -30.73
N MET A 336 31.22 -6.65 -31.28
CA MET A 336 30.91 -7.69 -32.25
C MET A 336 31.10 -7.27 -33.72
N GLY A 337 31.35 -5.99 -34.01
CA GLY A 337 31.72 -5.52 -35.36
C GLY A 337 30.68 -5.79 -36.46
N PHE A 338 29.43 -6.08 -36.08
CA PHE A 338 28.34 -6.28 -37.04
C PHE A 338 27.69 -4.95 -37.41
N ASP A 339 27.45 -4.73 -38.71
CA ASP A 339 26.58 -3.68 -39.26
C ASP A 339 25.10 -3.97 -38.93
N LEU A 340 24.78 -4.17 -37.65
CA LEU A 340 23.40 -4.27 -37.19
C LEU A 340 22.75 -2.91 -37.37
N ASP A 341 21.60 -2.88 -38.05
CA ASP A 341 20.79 -1.67 -38.13
C ASP A 341 20.30 -1.29 -36.72
N VAL A 342 21.08 -0.42 -36.08
CA VAL A 342 20.88 0.05 -34.72
C VAL A 342 19.48 0.64 -34.56
N ARG A 343 18.90 1.21 -35.63
CA ARG A 343 17.55 1.80 -35.59
C ARG A 343 16.47 0.73 -35.45
N PHE A 344 16.52 -0.30 -36.28
CA PHE A 344 15.56 -1.41 -36.22
C PHE A 344 15.60 -2.12 -34.86
N TRP A 345 16.79 -2.51 -34.41
CA TRP A 345 16.93 -3.26 -33.16
C TRP A 345 16.68 -2.40 -31.91
N SER A 346 17.07 -1.13 -31.90
CA SER A 346 16.79 -0.24 -30.76
C SER A 346 15.30 -0.01 -30.56
N GLN A 347 14.50 0.08 -31.63
CA GLN A 347 13.04 0.21 -31.54
C GLN A 347 12.40 -1.01 -30.88
N HIS A 348 12.75 -2.23 -31.34
CA HIS A 348 12.17 -3.48 -30.83
C HIS A 348 12.60 -3.75 -29.38
N ILE A 349 13.86 -3.48 -29.05
CA ILE A 349 14.37 -3.63 -27.68
C ILE A 349 13.70 -2.61 -26.77
N SER A 350 13.55 -1.35 -27.20
CA SER A 350 12.87 -0.31 -26.42
C SER A 350 11.39 -0.66 -26.21
N PHE A 351 10.71 -1.15 -27.24
CA PHE A 351 9.32 -1.63 -27.15
C PHE A 351 9.20 -2.77 -26.12
N LEU A 352 10.06 -3.79 -26.20
CA LEU A 352 10.02 -4.92 -25.26
C LEU A 352 10.36 -4.48 -23.84
N LEU A 353 11.37 -3.63 -23.67
CA LEU A 353 11.76 -3.09 -22.36
C LEU A 353 10.60 -2.30 -21.73
N VAL A 354 10.04 -1.35 -22.48
CA VAL A 354 8.92 -0.50 -22.04
C VAL A 354 7.68 -1.35 -21.74
N GLY A 355 7.35 -2.31 -22.60
CA GLY A 355 6.24 -3.25 -22.38
C GLY A 355 6.42 -4.07 -21.10
N VAL A 356 7.62 -4.62 -20.86
CA VAL A 356 7.92 -5.34 -19.62
C VAL A 356 7.84 -4.42 -18.40
N ILE A 357 8.37 -3.19 -18.47
CA ILE A 357 8.27 -2.21 -17.38
C ILE A 357 6.80 -1.85 -17.10
N ALA A 358 5.99 -1.63 -18.14
CA ALA A 358 4.56 -1.32 -18.00
C ALA A 358 3.80 -2.48 -17.34
N VAL A 359 3.94 -3.71 -17.85
CA VAL A 359 3.25 -4.89 -17.30
C VAL A 359 3.70 -5.19 -15.86
N THR A 360 5.00 -5.12 -15.59
CA THR A 360 5.53 -5.39 -14.24
C THR A 360 5.15 -4.30 -13.24
N SER A 361 5.11 -3.03 -13.64
CA SER A 361 4.68 -1.91 -12.77
C SER A 361 3.18 -1.98 -12.47
N ILE A 362 2.32 -2.21 -13.48
CA ILE A 362 0.88 -2.39 -13.29
C ILE A 362 0.61 -3.58 -12.37
N ARG A 363 1.18 -4.75 -12.67
CA ARG A 363 0.99 -5.97 -11.86
C ARG A 363 1.51 -5.79 -10.43
N GLY A 364 2.72 -5.23 -10.29
CA GLY A 364 3.35 -4.99 -9.00
C GLY A 364 2.50 -4.08 -8.13
N LEU A 365 2.05 -2.96 -8.70
CA LEU A 365 1.17 -2.03 -8.03
C LEU A 365 -0.15 -2.70 -7.63
N LEU A 366 -0.88 -3.33 -8.56
CA LEU A 366 -2.18 -3.97 -8.26
C LEU A 366 -2.07 -4.98 -7.11
N ILE A 367 -1.02 -5.82 -7.08
CA ILE A 367 -0.79 -6.77 -5.99
C ILE A 367 -0.56 -6.05 -4.67
N THR A 368 0.27 -4.99 -4.65
CA THR A 368 0.51 -4.20 -3.43
C THR A 368 -0.75 -3.51 -2.94
N LEU A 369 -1.54 -2.95 -3.86
CA LEU A 369 -2.80 -2.29 -3.56
C LEU A 369 -3.83 -3.28 -3.00
N THR A 370 -3.95 -4.49 -3.57
CA THR A 370 -4.84 -5.54 -3.01
C THR A 370 -4.41 -5.95 -1.61
N LYS A 371 -3.11 -6.18 -1.37
CA LYS A 371 -2.62 -6.55 -0.03
C LYS A 371 -2.87 -5.45 0.99
N PHE A 372 -2.61 -4.20 0.61
CA PHE A 372 -2.85 -3.04 1.47
C PHE A 372 -4.34 -2.85 1.77
N PHE A 373 -5.18 -2.99 0.73
CA PHE A 373 -6.63 -2.94 0.90
C PHE A 373 -7.09 -4.02 1.89
N LEU A 374 -6.74 -5.28 1.69
CA LEU A 374 -7.14 -6.38 2.58
C LEU A 374 -6.61 -6.25 4.01
N ALA A 375 -5.44 -5.62 4.20
CA ALA A 375 -4.86 -5.42 5.53
C ALA A 375 -5.58 -4.34 6.35
N ILE A 376 -6.13 -3.31 5.70
CA ILE A 376 -6.67 -2.10 6.34
C ILE A 376 -8.19 -2.00 6.18
N SER A 377 -8.78 -2.74 5.26
CA SER A 377 -10.20 -2.66 4.96
C SER A 377 -11.05 -3.04 6.17
N SER A 378 -11.83 -2.08 6.65
CA SER A 378 -12.95 -2.29 7.58
C SER A 378 -14.25 -1.97 6.85
N SER A 379 -15.36 -2.55 7.30
CA SER A 379 -16.68 -2.38 6.66
C SER A 379 -17.14 -0.92 6.62
N ARG A 380 -16.70 -0.07 7.56
CA ARG A 380 -17.05 1.36 7.59
C ARG A 380 -16.16 2.25 6.73
N SER A 381 -14.90 1.89 6.48
CA SER A 381 -13.91 2.77 5.82
C SER A 381 -13.52 2.32 4.41
N SER A 382 -14.06 1.21 3.91
CA SER A 382 -13.70 0.62 2.61
C SER A 382 -13.73 1.62 1.45
N ASN A 383 -14.78 2.44 1.35
CA ASN A 383 -14.92 3.46 0.30
C ASN A 383 -13.79 4.50 0.33
N ILE A 384 -13.39 4.98 1.51
CA ILE A 384 -12.31 5.97 1.65
C ILE A 384 -10.97 5.35 1.26
N ILE A 385 -10.72 4.12 1.73
CA ILE A 385 -9.47 3.39 1.43
C ILE A 385 -9.33 3.20 -0.09
N VAL A 386 -10.43 2.88 -0.77
CA VAL A 386 -10.43 2.67 -2.23
C VAL A 386 -10.15 3.94 -3.02
N LEU A 387 -10.73 5.07 -2.59
CA LEU A 387 -10.45 6.36 -3.23
C LEU A 387 -9.00 6.79 -3.01
N LEU A 388 -8.47 6.55 -1.81
CA LEU A 388 -7.06 6.77 -1.50
C LEU A 388 -6.17 5.84 -2.34
N LEU A 389 -6.59 4.59 -2.56
CA LEU A 389 -5.92 3.64 -3.43
C LEU A 389 -5.90 4.12 -4.88
N ALA A 390 -7.03 4.64 -5.38
CA ALA A 390 -7.12 5.23 -6.72
C ALA A 390 -6.21 6.46 -6.86
N GLN A 391 -6.16 7.31 -5.82
CA GLN A 391 -5.28 8.48 -5.77
C GLN A 391 -3.81 8.05 -5.86
N ILE A 392 -3.37 7.12 -5.00
CA ILE A 392 -2.00 6.60 -4.99
C ILE A 392 -1.67 5.95 -6.33
N MET A 393 -2.61 5.17 -6.88
CA MET A 393 -2.44 4.47 -8.15
C MET A 393 -2.21 5.44 -9.31
N GLY A 394 -3.05 6.47 -9.47
CA GLY A 394 -2.87 7.44 -10.55
C GLY A 394 -1.59 8.25 -10.40
N MET A 395 -1.22 8.67 -9.18
CA MET A 395 0.05 9.37 -8.94
C MET A 395 1.26 8.48 -9.27
N TYR A 396 1.20 7.20 -8.90
CA TYR A 396 2.23 6.20 -9.21
C TYR A 396 2.41 6.01 -10.72
N PHE A 397 1.31 5.87 -11.46
CA PHE A 397 1.38 5.63 -12.91
C PHE A 397 1.86 6.86 -13.68
N VAL A 398 1.39 8.06 -13.31
CA VAL A 398 1.93 9.31 -13.86
C VAL A 398 3.44 9.39 -13.65
N SER A 399 3.90 9.10 -12.43
CA SER A 399 5.33 9.12 -12.09
C SER A 399 6.15 8.04 -12.79
N SER A 400 5.56 6.86 -12.98
CA SER A 400 6.21 5.76 -13.71
C SER A 400 6.46 6.15 -15.16
N VAL A 401 5.49 6.82 -15.80
CA VAL A 401 5.65 7.36 -17.16
C VAL A 401 6.71 8.46 -17.22
N LEU A 402 6.75 9.37 -16.24
CA LEU A 402 7.78 10.41 -16.15
C LEU A 402 9.20 9.82 -16.11
N LEU A 403 9.42 8.80 -15.28
CA LEU A 403 10.72 8.13 -15.15
C LEU A 403 11.05 7.26 -16.36
N MET A 404 10.04 6.62 -16.97
CA MET A 404 10.25 5.75 -18.13
C MET A 404 10.69 6.52 -19.38
N ARG A 405 10.36 7.81 -19.49
CA ARG A 405 10.88 8.68 -20.57
C ARG A 405 12.40 8.62 -20.69
N MET A 406 13.13 8.53 -19.58
CA MET A 406 14.59 8.48 -19.64
C MET A 406 15.09 7.19 -20.29
N ASN A 407 14.37 6.08 -20.14
CA ASN A 407 14.73 4.78 -20.72
C ASN A 407 14.43 4.68 -22.24
N MET A 408 13.85 5.73 -22.85
CA MET A 408 13.50 5.73 -24.28
C MET A 408 14.48 6.59 -25.10
N PRO A 409 14.91 6.11 -26.29
CA PRO A 409 15.76 6.87 -27.20
C PRO A 409 15.16 8.23 -27.58
N HIS A 410 16.03 9.19 -27.90
CA HIS A 410 15.63 10.56 -28.23
C HIS A 410 14.64 10.68 -29.39
N GLN A 411 14.60 9.70 -30.29
CA GLN A 411 13.73 9.70 -31.46
C GLN A 411 12.26 9.46 -31.10
N PHE A 412 11.98 8.68 -30.06
CA PHE A 412 10.63 8.27 -29.63
C PHE A 412 10.11 9.06 -28.42
N ARG A 413 10.80 10.13 -28.00
CA ARG A 413 10.39 10.96 -26.85
C ARG A 413 9.83 12.33 -27.25
N LYS A 414 9.63 12.62 -28.54
CA LYS A 414 9.28 13.97 -29.02
C LYS A 414 7.93 14.43 -28.46
N ILE A 415 6.86 13.68 -28.69
CA ILE A 415 5.51 14.03 -28.20
C ILE A 415 5.51 14.14 -26.67
N ILE A 416 6.11 13.17 -25.99
CA ILE A 416 6.19 13.18 -24.52
C ILE A 416 6.96 14.40 -24.02
N THR A 417 8.05 14.80 -24.67
CA THR A 417 8.82 15.98 -24.26
C THR A 417 8.04 17.27 -24.46
N GLU A 418 7.28 17.35 -25.55
CA GLU A 418 6.47 18.52 -25.88
C GLU A 418 5.27 18.66 -24.93
N VAL A 419 4.58 17.56 -24.63
CA VAL A 419 3.39 17.57 -23.77
C VAL A 419 3.74 17.70 -22.28
N LEU A 420 4.87 17.12 -21.84
CA LEU A 420 5.32 17.26 -20.44
C LEU A 420 6.06 18.58 -20.21
N GLY A 421 6.54 19.24 -21.25
CA GLY A 421 7.28 20.49 -21.16
C GLY A 421 8.73 20.33 -20.69
N ASP A 422 9.33 21.47 -20.31
CA ASP A 422 10.72 21.57 -19.86
C ASP A 422 10.89 21.18 -18.38
N LEU A 423 10.38 20.00 -18.01
CA LEU A 423 10.57 19.46 -16.66
C LEU A 423 12.04 19.08 -16.43
N GLN A 424 12.56 19.33 -15.23
CA GLN A 424 13.89 18.87 -14.85
C GLN A 424 13.87 17.37 -14.51
N PHE A 425 13.87 16.50 -15.52
CA PHE A 425 13.76 15.05 -15.31
C PHE A 425 14.86 14.44 -14.43
N ASN A 426 16.06 15.01 -14.48
CA ASN A 426 17.17 14.62 -13.61
C ASN A 426 16.82 14.77 -12.12
N PHE A 427 16.04 15.79 -11.76
CA PHE A 427 15.57 15.98 -10.40
C PHE A 427 14.72 14.79 -9.93
N TYR A 428 13.80 14.27 -10.76
CA TYR A 428 12.95 13.13 -10.38
C TYR A 428 13.75 11.84 -10.15
N HIS A 429 14.78 11.58 -10.96
CA HIS A 429 15.66 10.43 -10.74
C HIS A 429 16.49 10.56 -9.47
N ARG A 430 17.05 11.74 -9.21
CA ARG A 430 17.77 12.00 -7.96
C ARG A 430 16.83 11.90 -6.75
N TRP A 431 15.62 12.44 -6.86
CA TRP A 431 14.59 12.34 -5.83
C TRP A 431 14.20 10.89 -5.56
N PHE A 432 14.02 10.09 -6.62
CA PHE A 432 13.80 8.65 -6.50
C PHE A 432 14.93 7.97 -5.73
N ASP A 433 16.20 8.19 -6.13
CA ASP A 433 17.37 7.56 -5.50
C ASP A 433 17.48 7.91 -4.01
N VAL A 434 17.24 9.17 -3.65
CA VAL A 434 17.27 9.65 -2.24
C VAL A 434 16.20 8.97 -1.41
N ILE A 435 14.94 8.99 -1.86
CA ILE A 435 13.82 8.41 -1.11
C ILE A 435 13.93 6.88 -1.05
N PHE A 436 14.41 6.25 -2.13
CA PHE A 436 14.67 4.82 -2.19
C PHE A 436 15.70 4.41 -1.11
N LEU A 437 16.81 5.15 -1.01
CA LEU A 437 17.86 4.87 -0.02
C LEU A 437 17.34 5.03 1.42
N ILE A 438 16.61 6.12 1.70
CA ILE A 438 16.00 6.34 3.02
C ILE A 438 15.03 5.21 3.37
N SER A 439 14.20 4.79 2.41
CA SER A 439 13.24 3.70 2.61
C SER A 439 13.93 2.34 2.81
N ALA A 440 14.99 2.04 2.05
CA ALA A 440 15.75 0.81 2.22
C ALA A 440 16.47 0.77 3.58
N LEU A 441 17.17 1.85 3.97
CA LEU A 441 17.87 1.92 5.25
C LEU A 441 16.91 1.82 6.44
N SER A 442 15.78 2.54 6.40
CA SER A 442 14.76 2.45 7.46
C SER A 442 14.14 1.04 7.54
N SER A 443 13.95 0.36 6.40
CA SER A 443 13.47 -1.03 6.37
C SER A 443 14.50 -2.01 6.96
N ILE A 444 15.79 -1.82 6.68
CA ILE A 444 16.88 -2.62 7.28
C ILE A 444 16.89 -2.44 8.80
N VAL A 445 16.83 -1.20 9.29
CA VAL A 445 16.79 -0.89 10.72
C VAL A 445 15.55 -1.50 11.37
N PHE A 446 14.38 -1.38 10.73
CA PHE A 446 13.14 -1.97 11.23
C PHE A 446 13.24 -3.49 11.38
N LEU A 447 13.73 -4.19 10.35
CA LEU A 447 13.90 -5.64 10.42
C LEU A 447 14.96 -6.06 11.46
N TYR A 448 16.04 -5.30 11.59
CA TYR A 448 17.06 -5.55 12.60
C TYR A 448 16.50 -5.44 14.02
N LEU A 449 15.70 -4.40 14.29
CA LEU A 449 15.03 -4.22 15.59
C LEU A 449 13.98 -5.32 15.84
N ALA A 450 13.19 -5.66 14.83
CA ALA A 450 12.20 -6.73 14.92
C ALA A 450 12.86 -8.08 15.24
N HIS A 451 14.00 -8.39 14.62
CA HIS A 451 14.72 -9.63 14.87
C HIS A 451 15.34 -9.67 16.27
N LYS A 452 15.79 -8.53 16.81
CA LYS A 452 16.36 -8.43 18.17
C LYS A 452 15.30 -8.60 19.27
N GLN A 453 14.05 -8.23 19.01
CA GLN A 453 12.95 -8.35 19.98
C GLN A 453 12.39 -9.76 20.13
N VAL A 454 12.78 -10.70 19.27
CA VAL A 454 12.46 -12.12 19.42
C VAL A 454 13.60 -12.77 20.19
N PRO A 455 13.51 -12.94 21.53
CA PRO A 455 14.56 -13.61 22.28
C PRO A 455 14.74 -15.02 21.73
N VAL A 456 15.93 -15.28 21.19
CA VAL A 456 16.44 -16.61 20.94
C VAL A 456 16.75 -17.20 22.31
N HIS A 457 15.77 -17.88 22.89
CA HIS A 457 15.97 -18.83 23.97
C HIS A 457 15.71 -20.24 23.43
#